data_AF-A4T691-F1
#
_entry.id   AF-A4T691-F1
#
_cell.length_a   1.000
_cell.length_b   1.000
_cell.length_c   1.000
_cell.angle_alpha   90.00
_cell.angle_beta   90.00
_cell.angle_gamma   90.00
#
_symmetry.space_group_name_H-M   'P 1'
#
loop_
_entity.id
_entity.type
_entity.pdbx_description
1 polymer ?
#
loop_
_entity_poly.entity_id
_entity_poly.type
_entity_poly.pdbx_seq_one_letter_code
_entity_poly.pdbx_strand_id
1 'polypeptide(L)'
;MAHLDREFADARRYLSRLSAEDYESLSALMAEIHRNGRAMTVLAAMAVQALDFAQLAADRLDGGVQKWLDESVMAQDTAENERDQSELGGEA
;
A
#
# COMPACT_ATOMS: atom_id res chain seq x y z
N MET A 1 -1.91 -15.41 -12.77
CA MET A 1 -2.37 -14.13 -12.18
C MET A 1 -2.39 -14.20 -10.65
N ALA A 2 -3.09 -15.16 -10.02
CA ALA A 2 -3.16 -15.26 -8.54
C ALA A 2 -1.82 -15.31 -7.76
N HIS A 3 -0.76 -15.88 -8.34
CA HIS A 3 0.58 -15.87 -7.71
C HIS A 3 1.21 -14.47 -7.69
N LEU A 4 1.03 -13.67 -8.74
CA LEU A 4 1.54 -12.30 -8.77
C LEU A 4 0.79 -11.42 -7.76
N ASP A 5 -0.53 -11.58 -7.67
CA ASP A 5 -1.36 -10.84 -6.72
C ASP A 5 -0.92 -11.06 -5.25
N ARG A 6 -0.49 -12.30 -4.94
CA ARG A 6 0.04 -12.63 -3.62
C ARG A 6 1.36 -11.93 -3.33
N GLU A 7 2.32 -11.91 -4.27
CA GLU A 7 3.59 -11.23 -4.04
C GLU A 7 3.43 -9.71 -3.92
N PHE A 8 2.50 -9.12 -4.69
CA PHE A 8 2.14 -7.71 -4.54
C PHE A 8 1.46 -7.40 -3.20
N ALA A 9 0.65 -8.34 -2.68
CA ALA A 9 0.04 -8.20 -1.35
C ALA A 9 1.10 -8.32 -0.24
N ASP A 10 2.02 -9.28 -0.35
CA ASP A 10 3.11 -9.46 0.61
C ASP A 10 4.08 -8.26 0.57
N ALA A 11 4.36 -7.69 -0.60
CA ALA A 11 5.10 -6.44 -0.78
C ALA A 11 4.44 -5.24 -0.06
N ARG A 12 3.13 -5.04 -0.24
CA ARG A 12 2.39 -3.98 0.48
C ARG A 12 2.42 -4.18 1.99
N ARG A 13 2.23 -5.43 2.45
CA ARG A 13 2.29 -5.78 3.88
C ARG A 13 3.68 -5.55 4.46
N TYR A 14 4.74 -5.82 3.70
CA TYR A 14 6.11 -5.54 4.09
C TYR A 14 6.32 -4.03 4.30
N LEU A 15 5.96 -3.21 3.30
CA LEU A 15 6.11 -1.75 3.37
C LEU A 15 5.25 -1.12 4.46
N SER A 16 4.02 -1.59 4.65
CA SER A 16 3.11 -1.11 5.71
C SER A 16 3.68 -1.36 7.11
N ARG A 17 4.19 -2.57 7.39
CA ARG A 17 4.81 -2.89 8.67
C ARG A 17 6.11 -2.14 8.91
N LEU A 18 6.91 -1.98 7.86
CA LEU A 18 8.12 -1.16 7.90
C LEU A 18 7.80 0.30 8.26
N SER A 19 6.77 0.87 7.64
CA SER A 19 6.31 2.25 7.91
C SER A 19 5.70 2.42 9.30
N ALA A 20 5.08 1.37 9.86
CA ALA A 20 4.51 1.36 11.20
C ALA A 20 5.54 1.06 12.30
N GLU A 21 6.82 0.85 11.94
CA GLU A 21 7.90 0.42 12.84
C GLU A 21 7.57 -0.90 13.59
N ASP A 22 6.67 -1.72 13.06
CA ASP A 22 6.28 -3.02 13.61
C ASP A 22 7.28 -4.10 13.16
N TYR A 23 8.48 -4.05 13.73
CA TYR A 23 9.58 -4.95 13.39
C TYR A 23 9.30 -6.41 13.77
N GLU A 24 8.46 -6.65 14.79
CA GLU A 24 8.08 -8.00 15.21
C GLU A 24 7.26 -8.68 14.09
N SER A 25 6.15 -8.07 13.67
CA SER A 25 5.34 -8.60 12.58
C SER A 25 6.08 -8.59 11.24
N LEU A 26 6.97 -7.62 11.02
CA LEU A 26 7.81 -7.57 9.83
C LEU A 26 8.76 -8.78 9.77
N SER A 27 9.40 -9.11 10.89
CA SER A 27 10.32 -10.26 10.98
C SER A 27 9.59 -11.59 10.72
N ALA A 28 8.38 -11.75 11.26
CA ALA A 28 7.54 -12.92 11.02
C ALA A 28 7.16 -13.07 9.54
N LEU A 29 6.77 -11.97 8.89
CA LEU A 29 6.48 -11.95 7.46
C LEU A 29 7.71 -12.32 6.62
N MET A 30 8.87 -11.74 6.93
CA MET A 30 10.12 -12.06 6.23
C MET A 30 10.48 -13.54 6.35
N ALA A 31 10.32 -14.12 7.55
CA ALA A 31 10.57 -15.54 7.77
C ALA A 31 9.63 -16.43 6.94
N GLU A 32 8.36 -16.07 6.80
CA GLU A 32 7.40 -16.77 5.94
C GLU A 32 7.77 -16.67 4.45
N ILE A 33 8.10 -15.47 3.98
CA ILE A 33 8.50 -15.22 2.59
C ILE A 33 9.77 -16.02 2.25
N HIS A 34 10.77 -15.99 3.13
CA HIS A 34 12.03 -16.72 2.97
C HIS A 34 11.83 -18.24 2.98
N ARG A 35 11.03 -18.77 3.92
CA ARG A 35 10.75 -20.21 4.00
C ARG A 35 10.15 -20.76 2.71
N ASN A 36 9.34 -19.95 2.03
CA ASN A 36 8.70 -20.32 0.78
C ASN A 36 9.57 -20.04 -0.46
N GLY A 37 10.79 -19.52 -0.31
CA GLY A 37 11.69 -19.19 -1.42
C GLY A 37 11.24 -18.00 -2.26
N ARG A 38 10.32 -17.17 -1.75
CA ARG A 38 9.65 -16.10 -2.52
C ARG A 38 10.29 -14.72 -2.36
N ALA A 39 11.37 -14.62 -1.60
CA ALA A 39 12.04 -13.35 -1.25
C ALA A 39 12.31 -12.47 -2.47
N MET A 40 12.93 -13.04 -3.50
CA MET A 40 13.25 -12.32 -4.73
C MET A 40 12.02 -11.89 -5.51
N THR A 41 10.94 -12.67 -5.48
CA THR A 41 9.70 -12.35 -6.20
C THR A 41 8.93 -11.24 -5.49
N VAL A 42 8.88 -11.24 -4.15
CA VAL A 42 8.32 -10.13 -3.37
C VAL A 42 9.13 -8.85 -3.58
N LEU A 43 10.47 -8.94 -3.61
CA LEU A 43 11.33 -7.79 -3.88
C LEU A 43 11.11 -7.23 -5.30
N ALA A 44 10.97 -8.10 -6.31
CA ALA A 44 10.63 -7.69 -7.66
C ALA A 44 9.25 -7.02 -7.72
N ALA A 45 8.26 -7.54 -6.99
CA ALA A 45 6.92 -6.94 -6.89
C ALA A 45 6.98 -5.53 -6.26
N MET A 46 7.80 -5.33 -5.21
CA MET A 46 8.05 -3.99 -4.65
C MET A 46 8.67 -3.04 -5.68
N ALA A 47 9.66 -3.49 -6.44
CA ALA A 47 10.31 -2.66 -7.45
C ALA A 47 9.35 -2.24 -8.56
N VAL A 48 8.48 -3.15 -9.01
CA VAL A 48 7.42 -2.85 -9.99
C VAL A 48 6.45 -1.80 -9.43
N GLN A 49 5.98 -1.97 -8.19
CA GLN A 49 5.10 -0.98 -7.54
C GLN A 49 5.76 0.41 -7.44
N ALA A 50 7.05 0.47 -7.11
CA ALA A 50 7.79 1.72 -7.04
C ALA A 50 7.97 2.39 -8.42
N LEU A 51 8.21 1.59 -9.48
CA LEU A 51 8.30 2.09 -10.85
C LEU A 51 6.95 2.61 -11.37
N ASP A 52 5.88 1.84 -11.17
CA ASP A 52 4.52 2.24 -11.54
C ASP A 52 4.13 3.54 -10.83
N PHE A 53 4.47 3.65 -9.55
CA PHE A 53 4.29 4.87 -8.78
C PHE A 53 5.09 6.05 -9.35
N ALA A 54 6.37 5.85 -9.65
CA ALA A 54 7.23 6.90 -10.20
C ALA A 54 6.74 7.39 -11.56
N GLN A 55 6.21 6.51 -12.41
CA GLN A 55 5.61 6.88 -13.69
C GLN A 55 4.33 7.69 -13.50
N LEU A 56 3.41 7.22 -12.64
CA LEU A 56 2.18 7.95 -12.33
C LEU A 56 2.46 9.31 -11.68
N ALA A 57 3.49 9.37 -10.83
CA ALA A 57 3.97 10.58 -10.23
C ALA A 57 4.56 11.53 -11.28
N ALA A 58 5.40 11.05 -12.20
CA ALA A 58 5.96 11.90 -13.25
C ALA A 58 4.87 12.53 -14.14
N ASP A 59 3.80 11.78 -14.45
CA ASP A 59 2.71 12.27 -15.31
C ASP A 59 1.74 13.22 -14.59
N ARG A 60 1.57 13.09 -13.27
CA ARG A 60 0.57 13.86 -12.49
C ARG A 60 1.19 14.92 -11.58
N LEU A 61 2.44 14.75 -11.18
CA LEU A 61 3.09 15.42 -10.06
C LEU A 61 4.38 16.03 -10.58
N ASP A 62 4.27 17.25 -11.13
CA ASP A 62 5.40 18.10 -11.50
C ASP A 62 6.24 18.46 -10.26
N GLY A 63 6.96 17.48 -9.70
CA GLY A 63 7.78 17.55 -8.50
C GLY A 63 7.05 17.42 -7.15
N GLY A 64 5.71 17.45 -7.13
CA GLY A 64 4.91 17.52 -5.89
C GLY A 64 4.48 16.18 -5.28
N VAL A 65 5.32 15.15 -5.27
CA VAL A 65 4.94 13.80 -4.82
C VAL A 65 4.39 13.78 -3.40
N GLN A 66 5.05 14.50 -2.49
CA GLN A 66 4.62 14.60 -1.09
C GLN A 66 3.27 15.30 -0.96
N LYS A 67 3.07 16.43 -1.66
CA LYS A 67 1.82 17.17 -1.65
C LYS A 67 0.64 16.33 -2.14
N TRP A 68 0.85 15.51 -3.17
CA TRP A 68 -0.21 14.63 -3.67
C TRP A 68 -0.47 13.42 -2.78
N LEU A 69 0.56 12.88 -2.12
CA LEU A 69 0.35 11.87 -1.08
C LEU A 69 -0.50 12.45 0.06
N ASP A 70 -0.17 13.65 0.51
CA ASP A 70 -0.94 14.36 1.55
C ASP A 70 -2.39 14.64 1.10
N GLU A 71 -2.59 15.13 -0.13
CA GLU A 71 -3.93 15.36 -0.70
C GLU A 71 -4.73 14.06 -0.90
N SER A 72 -4.08 12.96 -1.27
CA SER A 72 -4.72 11.67 -1.50
C SER A 72 -5.14 11.00 -0.19
N VAL A 73 -4.36 11.13 0.88
CA VAL A 73 -4.72 10.67 2.23
C VAL A 73 -5.94 11.44 2.73
N MET A 74 -5.94 12.77 2.57
CA MET A 74 -7.10 13.60 2.94
C MET A 74 -8.37 13.24 2.13
N ALA A 75 -8.22 12.89 0.85
CA ALA A 75 -9.34 12.47 0.01
C ALA A 75 -9.91 11.09 0.44
N GLN A 76 -9.06 10.17 0.90
CA GLN A 76 -9.52 8.88 1.45
C GLN A 76 -10.25 9.07 2.78
N ASP A 77 -9.73 9.88 3.70
CA ASP A 77 -10.39 10.19 4.97
C ASP A 77 -11.75 10.88 4.75
N THR A 78 -11.86 11.73 3.73
CA THR A 78 -13.13 12.38 3.36
C THR A 78 -14.13 11.36 2.82
N ALA A 79 -13.69 10.42 1.99
CA ALA A 79 -14.55 9.38 1.43
C ALA A 79 -15.01 8.34 2.48
N GLU A 80 -14.19 8.05 3.49
CA GLU A 80 -14.59 7.24 4.65
C GLU A 80 -15.62 7.99 5.53
N ASN A 81 -15.39 9.29 5.80
CA ASN A 81 -16.35 10.12 6.54
C ASN A 81 -17.71 10.27 5.83
N GLU A 82 -17.73 10.38 4.49
CA GLU A 82 -18.97 10.49 3.72
C GLU A 82 -19.77 9.18 3.71
N ARG A 83 -19.10 8.02 3.72
CA ARG A 83 -19.78 6.72 3.90
C ARG A 83 -20.42 6.61 5.28
N ASP A 84 -19.68 6.96 6.33
CA ASP A 84 -20.19 6.92 7.71
C ASP A 84 -21.38 7.88 7.94
N GLN A 85 -21.39 9.05 7.30
CA GLN A 85 -22.54 9.97 7.35
C GLN A 85 -23.75 9.48 6.55
N SER A 86 -23.54 8.71 5.48
CA SER A 86 -24.65 8.15 4.69
C SER A 86 -25.38 6.98 5.38
N GLU A 87 -24.75 6.34 6.36
CA GLU A 87 -25.35 5.21 7.12
C GLU A 87 -26.11 5.66 8.38
N LEU A 88 -25.94 6.90 8.84
CA LEU A 88 -26.62 7.45 10.03
C LEU A 88 -27.92 8.22 9.73
N GLY A 89 -28.30 8.36 8.45
CA GLY A 89 -29.51 9.08 8.01
C GLY A 89 -30.78 8.22 7.87
N GLY A 90 -30.78 7.01 8.43
CA GLY A 90 -31.75 5.97 8.14
C GLY A 90 -32.72 5.60 9.26
N GLU A 91 -33.24 6.53 10.05
CA GLU A 91 -34.40 6.26 10.92
C GLU A 91 -35.35 7.48 10.93
N ALA A 92 -36.42 7.39 10.13
CA ALA A 92 -37.62 8.22 10.21
C ALA A 92 -38.85 7.30 10.18
#